data_AF-A0AA36EXU2-F1
#
_entry.id   AF-A0AA36EXU2-F1
#
_cell.length_a   1.000
_cell.length_b   1.000
_cell.length_c   1.000
_cell.angle_alpha   90.00
_cell.angle_beta   90.00
_cell.angle_gamma   90.00
#
_symmetry.space_group_name_H-M   'P 1'
#
loop_
_entity.id
_entity.type
_entity.pdbx_description
1 polymer ?
#
loop_
_entity_poly.entity_id
_entity_poly.type
_entity_poly.pdbx_seq_one_letter_code
_entity_poly.pdbx_strand_id
1 'polypeptide(L)'
;MSKKRGLSVEEKRSRMMEFFFEKKDFFQLKELEKLCQKEKGITSMSVKEILTSLVDDGMVDTEKIGTSVYFWAFPSKASQTMKKKINDLNKKTEDTLNRKAQLEKLVTESKTKREDNKERDNILKELEKKKEENKQLISEVECYQECDPDVIEGVKNQVVLAKETINRWTGFQL
;
A
#
# COMPACT_ATOMS: atom_id res chain seq x y z
N MET A 1 2.23 41.02 -51.15
CA MET A 1 1.17 40.15 -50.60
C MET A 1 1.83 39.08 -49.74
N SER A 2 1.94 39.32 -48.43
CA SER A 2 2.69 38.44 -47.52
C SER A 2 1.97 37.09 -47.40
N LYS A 3 2.67 35.98 -47.69
CA LYS A 3 2.14 34.62 -47.53
C LYS A 3 1.67 34.45 -46.09
N LYS A 4 0.37 34.23 -45.88
CA LYS A 4 -0.21 33.93 -44.56
C LYS A 4 0.54 32.74 -43.99
N ARG A 5 1.35 32.98 -42.95
CA ARG A 5 2.08 31.94 -42.21
C ARG A 5 1.04 30.95 -41.70
N GLY A 6 1.26 29.65 -41.93
CA GLY A 6 0.40 28.61 -41.38
C GLY A 6 0.42 28.69 -39.85
N LEU A 7 -0.76 28.53 -39.25
CA LEU A 7 -0.93 28.42 -37.80
C LEU A 7 -0.11 27.26 -37.23
N SER A 8 0.74 27.54 -36.25
CA SER A 8 1.46 26.48 -35.52
C SER A 8 0.49 25.66 -34.64
N VAL A 9 0.93 24.49 -34.19
CA VAL A 9 0.14 23.64 -33.27
C VAL A 9 -0.18 24.40 -31.98
N GLU A 10 0.80 25.11 -31.43
CA GLU A 10 0.64 25.87 -30.18
C GLU A 10 -0.33 27.05 -30.35
N GLU A 11 -0.28 27.75 -31.48
CA GLU A 11 -1.22 28.83 -31.79
C GLU A 11 -2.65 28.31 -31.95
N LYS A 12 -2.83 27.11 -32.53
CA LYS A 12 -4.16 26.47 -32.61
C LYS A 12 -4.68 26.09 -31.22
N ARG A 13 -3.82 25.57 -30.33
CA ARG A 13 -4.17 25.24 -28.94
C ARG A 13 -4.65 26.48 -28.19
N SER A 14 -3.88 27.57 -28.23
CA SER A 14 -4.26 28.84 -27.59
C SER A 14 -5.58 29.39 -28.12
N ARG A 15 -5.79 29.40 -29.44
CA ARG A 15 -7.05 29.88 -30.04
C ARG A 15 -8.25 29.00 -29.71
N MET A 16 -8.06 27.69 -29.60
CA MET A 16 -9.13 26.77 -29.18
C MET A 16 -9.49 27.00 -27.71
N MET A 17 -8.51 27.23 -26.84
CA MET A 17 -8.76 27.59 -25.44
C MET A 17 -9.49 28.94 -25.31
N GLU A 18 -9.09 29.95 -26.08
CA GLU A 18 -9.81 31.23 -26.15
C GLU A 18 -11.26 31.04 -26.57
N PHE A 19 -11.54 30.19 -27.55
CA PHE A 19 -12.91 29.88 -27.98
C PHE A 19 -13.75 29.31 -26.83
N PHE A 20 -13.23 28.32 -26.09
CA PHE A 20 -13.94 27.78 -24.94
C PHE A 20 -14.17 28.83 -23.85
N PHE A 21 -13.18 29.69 -23.58
CA PHE A 21 -13.27 30.73 -22.55
C PHE A 21 -14.19 31.90 -22.92
N GLU A 22 -14.30 32.23 -24.21
CA GLU A 22 -15.23 33.23 -24.72
C GLU A 22 -16.67 32.73 -24.69
N LYS A 23 -16.91 31.51 -25.19
CA LYS A 23 -18.27 30.97 -25.31
C LYS A 23 -18.83 30.46 -23.99
N LYS A 24 -17.99 29.87 -23.13
CA LYS A 24 -18.37 29.30 -21.82
C LYS A 24 -19.55 28.32 -21.92
N ASP A 25 -19.56 27.52 -22.98
CA ASP A 25 -20.64 26.58 -23.31
C ASP A 25 -20.08 25.18 -23.59
N PHE A 26 -20.97 24.21 -23.78
CA PHE A 26 -20.67 22.82 -24.07
C PHE A 26 -20.78 22.56 -25.56
N PHE A 27 -19.80 21.86 -26.12
CA PHE A 27 -19.75 21.59 -27.55
C PHE A 27 -19.55 20.12 -27.87
N GLN A 28 -20.17 19.66 -28.95
CA GLN A 28 -19.85 18.39 -29.57
C GLN A 28 -18.71 18.54 -30.58
N LEU A 29 -18.03 17.44 -30.90
CA LEU A 29 -16.92 17.44 -31.86
C LEU A 29 -17.32 18.06 -33.23
N LYS A 30 -18.51 17.71 -33.74
CA LYS A 30 -19.03 18.24 -35.01
C LYS A 30 -19.30 19.75 -34.98
N GLU A 31 -19.63 20.29 -33.81
CA GLU A 31 -19.89 21.71 -33.62
C GLU A 31 -18.56 22.48 -33.53
N LEU A 32 -17.59 21.93 -32.80
CA LEU A 32 -16.23 22.47 -32.71
C LEU A 32 -15.55 22.54 -34.08
N GLU A 33 -15.69 21.50 -34.90
CA GLU A 33 -15.14 21.48 -36.26
C GLU A 33 -15.62 22.67 -37.11
N LYS A 34 -16.91 23.03 -37.01
CA LYS A 34 -17.49 24.16 -37.75
C LYS A 34 -17.17 25.51 -37.11
N LEU A 35 -17.31 25.62 -35.78
CA LEU A 35 -17.15 26.88 -35.07
C LEU A 35 -15.69 27.30 -34.97
N CYS A 36 -14.75 26.38 -34.70
CA CYS A 36 -13.33 26.69 -34.66
C CYS A 36 -12.76 27.08 -36.03
N GLN A 37 -13.29 26.52 -37.13
CA GLN A 37 -12.93 26.94 -38.48
C GLN A 37 -13.46 28.34 -38.79
N LYS A 38 -14.70 28.64 -38.41
CA LYS A 38 -15.35 29.93 -38.68
C LYS A 38 -14.78 31.09 -37.84
N GLU A 39 -14.61 30.88 -36.54
CA GLU A 39 -14.26 31.96 -35.59
C GLU A 39 -12.77 32.08 -35.35
N LYS A 40 -12.04 30.95 -35.30
CA LYS A 40 -10.62 30.92 -34.92
C LYS A 40 -9.68 30.52 -36.07
N GLY A 41 -10.23 30.20 -37.24
CA GLY A 41 -9.47 29.84 -38.44
C GLY A 41 -8.70 28.52 -38.31
N ILE A 42 -9.10 27.64 -37.40
CA ILE A 42 -8.48 26.32 -37.22
C ILE A 42 -9.06 25.38 -38.28
N THR A 43 -8.21 24.75 -39.08
CA THR A 43 -8.65 23.79 -40.11
C THR A 43 -9.42 22.64 -39.45
N SER A 44 -10.61 22.31 -39.96
CA SER A 44 -11.49 21.25 -39.43
C SER A 44 -10.76 19.91 -39.23
N MET A 45 -9.88 19.52 -40.15
CA MET A 45 -9.09 18.29 -40.02
C MET A 45 -8.14 18.28 -38.81
N SER A 46 -7.68 19.45 -38.35
CA SER A 46 -6.79 19.56 -37.18
C SER A 46 -7.54 19.77 -35.86
N VAL A 47 -8.84 20.06 -35.88
CA VAL A 47 -9.61 20.33 -34.64
C VAL A 47 -9.58 19.13 -33.71
N LYS A 48 -9.77 17.92 -34.24
CA LYS A 48 -9.76 16.69 -33.45
C LYS A 48 -8.42 16.47 -32.74
N GLU A 49 -7.30 16.60 -33.46
CA GLU A 49 -5.95 16.40 -32.92
C GLU A 49 -5.65 17.43 -31.81
N ILE A 50 -5.95 18.71 -32.06
CA ILE A 50 -5.74 19.78 -31.08
C ILE A 50 -6.63 19.60 -29.85
N LEU A 51 -7.90 19.21 -30.05
CA LEU A 51 -8.84 18.96 -28.96
C LEU A 51 -8.37 17.79 -28.09
N THR A 52 -7.98 16.67 -28.70
CA THR A 52 -7.44 15.52 -27.95
C THR A 52 -6.20 15.92 -27.17
N SER A 53 -5.28 16.65 -27.78
CA SER A 53 -4.07 17.14 -27.11
C SER A 53 -4.39 18.06 -25.91
N LEU A 54 -5.43 18.90 -25.99
CA LEU A 54 -5.88 19.75 -24.88
C LEU A 54 -6.60 18.96 -23.77
N VAL A 55 -7.32 17.91 -24.13
CA VAL A 55 -7.97 16.99 -23.18
C VAL A 55 -6.92 16.18 -22.42
N ASP A 56 -5.91 15.68 -23.11
CA ASP A 56 -4.82 14.90 -22.52
C ASP A 56 -4.03 15.73 -21.49
N ASP A 57 -3.84 17.03 -21.76
CA ASP A 57 -3.21 17.98 -20.82
C ASP A 57 -4.16 18.47 -19.72
N GLY A 58 -5.42 18.01 -19.70
CA GLY A 58 -6.43 18.39 -18.72
C GLY A 58 -6.88 19.86 -18.81
N MET A 59 -6.66 20.52 -19.95
CA MET A 59 -7.10 21.90 -20.19
C MET A 59 -8.56 21.98 -20.64
N VAL A 60 -9.02 20.97 -21.38
CA VAL A 60 -10.42 20.82 -21.82
C VAL A 60 -11.01 19.56 -21.18
N ASP A 61 -12.22 19.69 -20.66
CA ASP A 61 -12.97 18.57 -20.12
C ASP A 61 -13.72 17.84 -21.21
N THR A 62 -13.89 16.53 -21.00
CA THR A 62 -14.69 15.68 -21.86
C THR A 62 -15.57 14.78 -21.01
N GLU A 63 -16.84 14.66 -21.37
CA GLU A 63 -17.77 13.72 -20.74
C GLU A 63 -18.74 13.14 -21.76
N LYS A 64 -19.02 11.85 -21.62
CA LYS A 64 -19.97 11.14 -22.46
C LYS A 64 -21.32 11.09 -21.78
N ILE A 65 -22.32 11.72 -22.39
CA ILE A 65 -23.70 11.76 -21.92
C ILE A 65 -24.57 11.06 -22.96
N GLY A 66 -25.05 9.87 -22.63
CA GLY A 66 -25.79 9.00 -23.56
C GLY A 66 -24.93 8.55 -24.74
N THR A 67 -25.34 8.91 -25.96
CA THR A 67 -24.62 8.60 -27.20
C THR A 67 -23.62 9.67 -27.62
N SER A 68 -23.61 10.83 -26.96
CA SER A 68 -22.83 12.00 -27.38
C SER A 68 -21.70 12.31 -26.39
N VAL A 69 -20.60 12.85 -26.90
CA VAL A 69 -19.46 13.33 -26.10
C VAL A 69 -19.45 14.85 -26.15
N TYR A 70 -19.40 15.46 -24.99
CA TYR A 70 -19.38 16.91 -24.80
C TYR A 70 -18.00 17.37 -24.35
N PHE A 71 -17.60 18.54 -24.80
CA PHE A 71 -16.34 19.19 -24.47
C PHE A 71 -16.58 20.61 -23.98
N TRP A 72 -15.87 21.02 -22.93
CA TRP A 72 -15.96 22.38 -22.39
C TRP A 72 -14.67 22.75 -21.63
N ALA A 73 -14.43 24.05 -21.44
CA ALA A 73 -13.39 24.52 -20.54
C ALA A 73 -13.81 25.85 -19.90
N PHE A 74 -13.55 26.00 -18.61
CA PHE A 74 -13.84 27.22 -17.87
C PHE A 74 -12.56 27.87 -17.33
N PRO A 75 -12.41 29.20 -17.41
CA PRO A 75 -11.22 29.90 -16.89
C PRO A 75 -10.99 29.65 -15.39
N SER A 76 -12.07 29.50 -14.63
CA SER A 76 -12.03 29.26 -13.18
C SER A 76 -11.52 27.87 -12.81
N LYS A 77 -11.56 26.90 -13.73
CA LYS A 77 -11.23 25.51 -13.44
C LYS A 77 -9.75 25.33 -13.13
N ALA A 78 -8.85 25.89 -13.94
CA ALA A 78 -7.42 25.79 -13.70
C ALA A 78 -7.03 26.31 -12.31
N SER A 79 -7.59 27.46 -11.90
CA SER A 79 -7.38 28.04 -10.57
C SER A 79 -7.94 27.15 -9.46
N GLN A 80 -9.16 26.62 -9.62
CA GLN A 80 -9.76 25.73 -8.62
C GLN A 80 -9.02 24.39 -8.49
N THR A 81 -8.59 23.80 -9.59
CA THR A 81 -7.80 22.55 -9.59
C THR A 81 -6.47 22.77 -8.89
N MET A 82 -5.78 23.88 -9.16
CA MET A 82 -4.54 24.24 -8.44
C MET A 82 -4.80 24.45 -6.95
N LYS A 83 -5.85 25.19 -6.56
CA LYS A 83 -6.21 25.39 -5.15
C LYS A 83 -6.52 24.08 -4.43
N LYS A 84 -7.27 23.17 -5.08
CA LYS A 84 -7.54 21.83 -4.54
C LYS A 84 -6.24 21.05 -4.35
N LYS A 85 -5.36 21.04 -5.35
CA LYS A 85 -4.07 20.34 -5.28
C LYS A 85 -3.17 20.88 -4.17
N ILE A 86 -3.13 22.20 -3.98
CA ILE A 86 -2.41 22.84 -2.87
C ILE A 86 -3.01 22.40 -1.53
N ASN A 87 -4.32 22.44 -1.38
CA ASN A 87 -5.00 22.04 -0.15
C ASN A 87 -4.74 20.56 0.19
N ASP A 88 -4.82 19.68 -0.81
CA ASP A 88 -4.57 18.25 -0.65
C ASP A 88 -3.12 17.96 -0.26
N LEU A 89 -2.16 18.67 -0.86
CA LEU A 89 -0.74 18.56 -0.51
C LEU A 89 -0.46 19.09 0.90
N ASN A 90 -1.09 20.21 1.28
CA ASN A 90 -0.96 20.76 2.63
C ASN A 90 -1.50 19.78 3.68
N LYS A 91 -2.68 19.20 3.45
CA LYS A 91 -3.25 18.16 4.34
C LYS A 91 -2.33 16.94 4.46
N LYS A 92 -1.83 16.42 3.34
CA LYS A 92 -0.87 15.29 3.36
C LYS A 92 0.39 15.63 4.13
N THR A 93 0.87 16.86 4.02
CA THR A 93 2.07 17.34 4.74
C THR A 93 1.80 17.40 6.23
N GLU A 94 0.66 17.97 6.63
CA GLU A 94 0.23 18.05 8.02
C GLU A 94 0.05 16.66 8.64
N ASP A 95 -0.64 15.75 7.96
CA ASP A 95 -0.82 14.36 8.40
C ASP A 95 0.52 13.64 8.58
N THR A 96 1.45 13.84 7.63
CA THR A 96 2.78 13.22 7.68
C THR A 96 3.61 13.79 8.84
N LEU A 97 3.54 15.11 9.08
CA LEU A 97 4.22 15.75 10.20
C LEU A 97 3.67 15.27 11.54
N ASN A 98 2.35 15.16 11.67
CA ASN A 98 1.70 14.63 12.87
C ASN A 98 2.13 13.19 13.13
N ARG A 99 2.15 12.34 12.10
CA ARG A 99 2.60 10.96 12.20
C ARG A 99 4.07 10.86 12.58
N LYS A 100 4.92 11.72 12.01
CA LYS A 100 6.35 11.80 12.36
C LYS A 100 6.52 12.16 13.83
N ALA A 101 5.84 13.19 14.33
CA ALA A 101 5.90 13.61 15.72
C ALA A 101 5.46 12.51 16.69
N GLN A 102 4.39 11.77 16.36
CA GLN A 102 3.93 10.62 17.15
C GLN A 102 4.97 9.50 17.19
N LEU A 103 5.56 9.16 16.04
CA LEU A 103 6.61 8.13 15.96
C LEU A 103 7.87 8.53 16.71
N GLU A 104 8.30 9.79 16.60
CA GLU A 104 9.44 10.31 17.35
C GLU A 104 9.21 10.20 18.86
N LYS A 105 8.01 10.53 19.35
CA LYS A 105 7.64 10.36 20.75
C LYS A 105 7.68 8.88 21.19
N LEU A 106 7.16 7.98 20.38
CA LEU A 106 7.21 6.54 20.68
C LEU A 106 8.64 6.00 20.70
N VAL A 107 9.50 6.50 19.81
CA VAL A 107 10.92 6.13 19.76
C VAL A 107 11.66 6.66 20.99
N THR A 108 11.43 7.91 21.40
CA THR A 108 12.08 8.46 22.61
C THR A 108 11.62 7.72 23.85
N GLU A 109 10.33 7.47 24.02
CA GLU A 109 9.79 6.68 25.14
C GLU A 109 10.37 5.24 25.16
N SER A 110 10.51 4.61 23.99
CA SER A 110 11.10 3.27 23.89
C SER A 110 12.58 3.25 24.20
N LYS A 111 13.33 4.30 23.80
CA LYS A 111 14.76 4.46 24.11
C LYS A 111 14.99 4.70 25.59
N THR A 112 14.18 5.55 26.25
CA THR A 112 14.29 5.77 27.70
C THR A 112 13.99 4.50 28.50
N LYS A 113 13.08 3.64 28.04
CA LYS A 113 12.80 2.34 28.68
C LYS A 113 13.87 1.28 28.38
N ARG A 114 14.69 1.48 27.35
CA ARG A 114 15.71 0.54 26.87
C ARG A 114 17.04 1.27 26.81
N GLU A 115 17.47 1.84 27.92
CA GLU A 115 18.79 2.44 27.99
C GLU A 115 19.83 1.35 27.71
N ASP A 116 20.67 1.61 26.70
CA ASP A 116 21.81 0.76 26.37
C ASP A 116 22.89 0.96 27.43
N ASN A 117 22.75 0.25 28.54
CA ASN A 117 23.74 0.16 29.59
C ASN A 117 24.42 -1.22 29.57
N LYS A 118 25.68 -1.29 29.99
CA LYS A 118 26.46 -2.53 30.16
C LYS A 118 25.73 -3.55 31.04
N GLU A 119 24.93 -3.08 32.00
CA GLU A 119 24.08 -3.94 32.83
C GLU A 119 23.01 -4.67 32.01
N ARG A 120 22.36 -3.98 31.07
CA ARG A 120 21.37 -4.58 30.17
C ARG A 120 22.01 -5.63 29.27
N ASP A 121 23.18 -5.35 28.72
CA ASP A 121 23.92 -6.31 27.90
C ASP A 121 24.32 -7.56 28.68
N ASN A 122 24.75 -7.39 29.93
CA ASN A 122 25.07 -8.51 30.80
C ASN A 122 23.83 -9.35 31.14
N ILE A 123 22.70 -8.70 31.48
CA ILE A 123 21.43 -9.40 31.75
C ILE A 123 20.95 -10.16 30.51
N LEU A 124 21.08 -9.58 29.30
CA LEU A 124 20.71 -10.26 28.05
C LEU A 124 21.61 -11.47 27.78
N LYS A 125 22.91 -11.39 28.06
CA LYS A 125 23.84 -12.53 27.95
C LYS A 125 23.52 -13.62 28.98
N GLU A 126 23.22 -13.25 30.22
CA GLU A 126 22.82 -14.21 31.25
C GLU A 126 21.49 -14.88 30.93
N LEU A 127 20.51 -14.12 30.41
CA LEU A 127 19.24 -14.66 29.97
C LEU A 127 19.44 -15.71 28.87
N GLU A 128 20.28 -15.42 27.88
CA GLU A 128 20.55 -16.35 26.78
C GLU A 128 21.26 -17.61 27.29
N LYS A 129 22.24 -17.46 28.18
CA LYS A 129 22.90 -18.59 28.83
C LYS A 129 21.90 -19.46 29.61
N LYS A 130 21.01 -18.84 30.39
CA LYS A 130 19.99 -19.54 31.18
C LYS A 130 18.96 -20.24 30.30
N LYS A 131 18.59 -19.66 29.16
CA LYS A 131 17.72 -20.32 28.18
C LYS A 131 18.36 -21.57 27.59
N GLU A 132 19.65 -21.49 27.25
CA GLU A 132 20.37 -22.64 26.72
C GLU A 132 20.54 -23.74 27.79
N GLU A 133 20.89 -23.37 29.03
CA GLU A 133 20.93 -24.29 30.17
C GLU A 133 19.57 -24.98 30.39
N ASN A 134 18.48 -24.21 30.36
CA ASN A 134 17.13 -24.74 30.53
C ASN A 134 16.77 -25.73 29.42
N LYS A 135 17.10 -25.40 28.16
CA LYS A 135 16.88 -26.29 27.01
C LYS A 135 17.65 -27.60 27.14
N GLN A 136 18.91 -27.53 27.60
CA GLN A 136 19.73 -28.72 27.83
C GLN A 136 19.14 -29.59 28.94
N LEU A 137 18.74 -28.98 30.06
CA LEU A 137 18.11 -29.70 31.17
C LEU A 137 16.79 -30.35 30.77
N ILE A 138 15.95 -29.67 29.97
CA ILE A 138 14.72 -30.26 29.43
C ILE A 138 15.06 -31.49 28.59
N SER A 139 16.02 -31.38 27.67
CA SER A 139 16.44 -32.51 26.83
C SER A 139 17.00 -33.66 27.67
N GLU A 140 17.73 -33.37 28.74
CA GLU A 140 18.28 -34.38 29.64
C GLU A 140 17.15 -35.09 30.42
N VAL A 141 16.17 -34.35 30.93
CA VAL A 141 14.99 -34.91 31.60
C VAL A 141 14.19 -35.80 30.64
N GLU A 142 14.02 -35.38 29.38
CA GLU A 142 13.36 -36.19 28.34
C GLU A 142 14.09 -37.52 28.10
N CYS A 143 15.43 -37.54 28.11
CA CYS A 143 16.21 -38.78 27.99
C CYS A 143 15.97 -39.77 29.14
N TYR A 144 15.57 -39.30 30.32
CA TYR A 144 15.28 -40.14 31.49
C TYR A 144 13.80 -40.46 31.68
N GLN A 145 12.94 -40.10 30.72
CA GLN A 145 11.49 -40.29 30.82
C GLN A 145 11.09 -41.78 30.99
N GLU A 146 11.83 -42.71 30.40
CA GLU A 146 11.59 -44.15 30.54
C GLU A 146 12.18 -44.74 31.83
N CYS A 147 13.03 -43.98 32.53
CA CYS A 147 13.65 -44.36 33.81
C CYS A 147 12.89 -43.80 35.03
N ASP A 148 11.66 -43.34 34.83
CA ASP A 148 10.81 -42.86 35.91
C ASP A 148 10.57 -43.99 36.94
N PRO A 149 10.85 -43.78 38.24
CA PRO A 149 10.63 -44.77 39.30
C PRO A 149 9.25 -45.43 39.25
N ASP A 150 8.21 -44.66 38.94
CA ASP A 150 6.83 -45.16 38.87
C ASP A 150 6.63 -46.09 37.66
N VAL A 151 7.25 -45.76 36.53
CA VAL A 151 7.25 -46.61 35.32
C VAL A 151 8.03 -47.90 35.57
N ILE A 152 9.20 -47.81 36.20
CA ILE A 152 10.02 -48.97 36.56
C ILE A 152 9.28 -49.87 37.55
N GLU A 153 8.61 -49.30 38.55
CA GLU A 153 7.81 -50.06 39.53
C GLU A 153 6.61 -50.75 38.86
N GLY A 154 5.93 -50.07 37.93
CA GLY A 154 4.87 -50.66 37.11
C GLY A 154 5.35 -51.88 36.30
N VAL A 155 6.51 -51.78 35.64
CA VAL A 155 7.11 -52.90 34.89
C VAL A 155 7.48 -54.05 35.83
N LYS A 156 8.08 -53.77 37.00
CA LYS A 156 8.40 -54.80 38.00
C LYS A 156 7.16 -55.56 38.46
N ASN A 157 6.06 -54.86 38.74
CA ASN A 157 4.80 -55.48 39.15
C ASN A 157 4.21 -56.35 38.04
N GLN A 158 4.27 -55.90 36.78
CA GLN A 158 3.85 -56.71 35.63
C GLN A 158 4.71 -57.98 35.46
N VAL A 159 6.03 -57.88 35.66
CA VAL A 159 6.93 -59.04 35.61
C VAL A 159 6.58 -60.06 36.70
N VAL A 160 6.28 -59.60 37.92
CA VAL A 160 5.84 -60.47 39.02
C VAL A 160 4.54 -61.19 38.64
N LEU A 161 3.54 -60.45 38.17
CA LEU A 161 2.25 -61.03 37.76
C LEU A 161 2.41 -62.03 36.59
N ALA A 162 3.23 -61.71 35.59
CA ALA A 162 3.51 -62.59 34.47
C ALA A 162 4.19 -63.88 34.93
N LYS A 163 5.15 -63.80 35.85
CA LYS A 163 5.83 -64.96 36.43
C LYS A 163 4.87 -65.85 37.22
N GLU A 164 4.02 -65.25 38.07
CA GLU A 164 2.98 -65.98 38.80
C GLU A 164 1.99 -66.66 37.85
N THR A 165 1.58 -65.96 36.79
CA THR A 165 0.68 -66.48 35.77
C THR A 165 1.32 -67.67 35.05
N ILE A 166 2.56 -67.55 34.55
CA ILE A 166 3.28 -68.65 33.90
C ILE A 166 3.38 -69.85 34.85
N ASN A 167 3.84 -69.65 36.08
CA ASN A 167 3.95 -70.72 37.08
C ASN A 167 2.62 -71.39 37.37
N ARG A 168 1.52 -70.64 37.37
CA ARG A 168 0.17 -71.20 37.50
C ARG A 168 -0.16 -72.08 36.30
N TRP A 169 0.03 -71.59 35.08
CA TRP A 169 -0.29 -72.34 33.86
C TRP A 169 0.59 -73.59 33.68
N THR A 170 1.89 -73.51 33.95
CA THR A 170 2.83 -74.64 33.82
C THR A 170 2.76 -75.60 35.00
N GLY A 171 2.36 -75.14 36.18
CA GLY A 171 2.13 -75.98 37.37
C GLY A 171 0.89 -76.87 37.31
N PHE A 172 -0.04 -76.61 36.38
CA PHE A 172 -1.19 -77.51 36.11
C PHE A 172 -0.86 -78.66 35.14
N GLN A 173 0.40 -78.79 34.69
CA GLN A 173 0.82 -79.75 33.66
C GLN A 173 1.65 -80.94 34.18
N LEU A 174 1.60 -81.23 35.49
CA LEU A 174 2.16 -82.45 36.10
C LEU A 174 1.13 -83.12 37.01
#